data_AF-A0A7L4D292-F1
#
_entry.id   AF-A0A7L4D292-F1
#
_cell.length_a   1.000
_cell.length_b   1.000
_cell.length_c   1.000
_cell.angle_alpha   90.00
_cell.angle_beta   90.00
_cell.angle_gamma   90.00
#
_symmetry.space_group_name_H-M   'P 1'
#
loop_
_entity.id
_entity.type
_entity.pdbx_description
1 polymer ?
#
loop_
_entity_poly.entity_id
_entity_poly.type
_entity_poly.pdbx_seq_one_letter_code
_entity_poly.pdbx_strand_id
1 'polypeptide(L)'
;MPNIKIFSGSSHQDLSQKIADRLGLELGKVVTKKFSNQETCVEIGESVRGEDVYIVQSGCGEINDNLMELLIMINACKIASASRVTAVIPCFPYARQDKKDKSRAPISAKLVANMLSVAGADHIITMDLHASQIQGFFDIPVDNLYAEPAVLKWIKENIAEWKNCTIVSPDAGGAKR
;
A
#
# COMPACT_ATOMS: atom_id res chain seq x y z
N MET A 1 -0.17 -17.76 -18.54
CA MET A 1 -0.03 -16.90 -17.36
C MET A 1 -0.78 -15.61 -17.67
N PRO A 2 -1.61 -15.07 -16.75
CA PRO A 2 -2.24 -13.77 -16.96
C PRO A 2 -1.15 -12.69 -17.18
N ASN A 3 -1.40 -11.67 -18.01
CA ASN A 3 -0.44 -10.58 -18.14
C ASN A 3 -0.54 -9.69 -16.92
N ILE A 4 0.59 -9.08 -16.57
CA ILE A 4 0.70 -8.15 -15.45
C ILE A 4 0.26 -6.76 -15.92
N LYS A 5 -0.56 -6.09 -15.12
CA LYS A 5 -0.94 -4.67 -15.31
C LYS A 5 -0.67 -3.91 -14.02
N ILE A 6 -0.02 -2.75 -14.13
CA ILE A 6 0.30 -1.89 -12.99
C ILE A 6 -0.41 -0.56 -13.17
N PHE A 7 -1.22 -0.16 -12.19
CA PHE A 7 -1.85 1.16 -12.14
C PHE A 7 -1.28 1.96 -10.98
N SER A 8 -1.16 3.27 -11.17
CA SER A 8 -0.82 4.21 -10.10
C SER A 8 -2.07 4.92 -9.62
N GLY A 9 -2.21 5.05 -8.31
CA GLY A 9 -3.04 6.09 -7.72
C GLY A 9 -2.41 7.48 -7.82
N SER A 10 -3.10 8.49 -7.31
CA SER A 10 -2.69 9.89 -7.33
C SER A 10 -1.61 10.27 -6.32
N SER A 11 -1.40 9.49 -5.25
CA SER A 11 -0.50 9.87 -4.17
C SER A 11 0.95 10.05 -4.65
N HIS A 12 1.53 9.03 -5.31
CA HIS A 12 2.95 8.98 -5.66
C HIS A 12 3.22 8.29 -7.00
N GLN A 13 2.97 8.99 -8.12
CA GLN A 13 3.22 8.45 -9.46
C GLN A 13 4.70 8.12 -9.74
N ASP A 14 5.64 8.89 -9.17
CA ASP A 14 7.08 8.64 -9.35
C ASP A 14 7.50 7.24 -8.84
N LEU A 15 6.95 6.81 -7.69
CA LEU A 15 7.23 5.47 -7.16
C LEU A 15 6.64 4.39 -8.07
N SER A 16 5.38 4.56 -8.49
CA SER A 16 4.70 3.64 -9.40
C SER A 16 5.45 3.50 -10.73
N GLN A 17 5.93 4.63 -11.29
CA GLN A 17 6.71 4.63 -12.52
C GLN A 17 8.03 3.89 -12.35
N LYS A 18 8.78 4.13 -11.27
CA LYS A 18 10.02 3.40 -10.97
C LYS A 18 9.80 1.89 -10.81
N ILE A 19 8.66 1.47 -10.26
CA ILE A 19 8.29 0.05 -10.16
C ILE A 19 8.02 -0.50 -11.56
N ALA A 20 7.23 0.20 -12.38
CA ALA A 20 6.91 -0.21 -13.74
C ALA A 20 8.16 -0.30 -14.64
N ASP A 21 9.04 0.70 -14.58
CA ASP A 21 10.32 0.74 -15.32
C ASP A 21 11.21 -0.46 -14.97
N ARG A 22 11.30 -0.82 -13.69
CA ARG A 22 12.09 -1.97 -13.22
C ARG A 22 11.52 -3.31 -13.70
N LEU A 23 10.24 -3.35 -14.03
CA LEU A 23 9.56 -4.52 -14.58
C LEU A 23 9.49 -4.49 -16.12
N GLY A 24 9.98 -3.43 -16.76
CA GLY A 24 9.88 -3.26 -18.20
C GLY A 24 8.45 -3.06 -18.70
N LEU A 25 7.59 -2.46 -17.88
CA LEU A 25 6.17 -2.23 -18.15
C LEU A 25 5.87 -0.73 -18.20
N GLU A 26 4.85 -0.35 -18.96
CA GLU A 26 4.23 0.97 -18.85
C GLU A 26 3.11 0.92 -17.80
N LEU A 27 2.87 2.06 -17.13
CA LEU A 27 1.70 2.20 -16.26
C LEU A 27 0.43 2.12 -17.11
N GLY A 28 -0.55 1.36 -16.61
CA GLY A 28 -1.86 1.24 -17.20
C GLY A 28 -2.59 2.59 -17.21
N LYS A 29 -3.37 2.81 -18.26
CA LYS A 29 -4.12 4.04 -18.46
C LYS A 29 -5.23 4.14 -17.44
N VAL A 30 -5.21 5.19 -16.63
CA VAL A 30 -6.28 5.52 -15.70
C VAL A 30 -6.51 7.02 -15.71
N VAL A 31 -7.77 7.43 -15.73
CA VAL A 31 -8.16 8.82 -15.50
C VAL A 31 -8.64 8.92 -14.06
N THR A 32 -7.88 9.63 -13.22
CA THR A 32 -8.31 9.97 -11.87
C THR A 32 -8.48 11.49 -11.75
N LYS A 33 -9.57 11.92 -11.12
CA LYS A 33 -9.88 13.33 -10.89
C LYS A 33 -10.75 13.50 -9.64
N LYS A 34 -10.73 14.71 -9.07
CA LYS A 34 -11.71 15.13 -8.08
C LYS A 34 -12.77 16.02 -8.69
N PHE A 35 -14.04 15.75 -8.36
CA PHE A 35 -15.13 16.67 -8.64
C PHE A 35 -15.10 17.86 -7.67
N SER A 36 -15.82 18.94 -8.01
CA SER A 36 -15.87 20.17 -7.20
C SER A 36 -16.48 19.97 -5.81
N ASN A 37 -17.24 18.90 -5.61
CA ASN A 37 -17.78 18.47 -4.32
C ASN A 37 -16.85 17.48 -3.57
N GLN A 38 -15.60 17.35 -3.99
CA GLN A 38 -14.55 16.50 -3.41
C GLN A 38 -14.68 14.99 -3.65
N GLU A 39 -15.68 14.53 -4.40
CA GLU A 39 -15.78 13.13 -4.79
C GLU A 39 -14.63 12.72 -5.72
N THR A 40 -14.12 11.50 -5.51
CA THR A 40 -13.07 10.92 -6.35
C THR A 40 -13.72 10.16 -7.51
N CYS A 41 -13.29 10.48 -8.73
CA CYS A 41 -13.73 9.82 -9.96
C CYS A 41 -12.55 9.08 -10.58
N VAL A 42 -12.76 7.80 -10.90
CA VAL A 42 -11.75 6.92 -11.48
C VAL A 42 -12.36 6.24 -12.70
N GLU A 43 -11.61 6.20 -13.80
CA GLU A 43 -11.96 5.48 -15.01
C GLU A 43 -10.74 4.71 -15.51
N ILE A 44 -10.84 3.37 -15.55
CA ILE A 44 -9.78 2.50 -16.08
C ILE A 44 -9.85 2.58 -17.61
N GLY A 45 -8.78 3.11 -18.23
CA GLY A 45 -8.73 3.46 -19.65
C GLY A 45 -8.31 2.32 -20.59
N GLU A 46 -8.19 1.10 -20.08
CA GLU A 46 -7.85 -0.10 -20.86
C GLU A 46 -8.49 -1.37 -20.27
N SER A 47 -8.55 -2.44 -21.06
CA SER A 47 -9.12 -3.71 -20.59
C SER A 47 -8.18 -4.37 -19.58
N VAL A 48 -8.74 -4.78 -18.44
CA VAL A 48 -8.07 -5.57 -17.39
C VAL A 48 -8.63 -7.00 -17.28
N ARG A 49 -9.54 -7.40 -18.18
CA ARG A 49 -10.21 -8.70 -18.14
C ARG A 49 -9.20 -9.85 -18.21
N GLY A 50 -9.20 -10.70 -17.19
CA GLY A 50 -8.31 -11.86 -17.10
C GLY A 50 -6.86 -11.51 -16.75
N GLU A 51 -6.54 -10.24 -16.48
CA GLU A 51 -5.18 -9.80 -16.15
C GLU A 51 -4.90 -9.85 -14.63
N ASP A 52 -3.62 -9.89 -14.28
CA ASP A 52 -3.12 -9.80 -12.90
C ASP A 52 -2.76 -8.35 -12.58
N VAL A 53 -3.64 -7.69 -11.83
CA VAL A 53 -3.63 -6.24 -11.65
C VAL A 53 -2.95 -5.88 -10.33
N TYR A 54 -2.03 -4.94 -10.39
CA TYR A 54 -1.36 -4.34 -9.23
C TYR A 54 -1.68 -2.85 -9.19
N ILE A 55 -2.28 -2.40 -8.08
CA ILE A 55 -2.59 -0.98 -7.88
C ILE A 55 -1.67 -0.42 -6.81
N VAL A 56 -0.80 0.52 -7.19
CA VAL A 56 0.14 1.17 -6.29
C VAL A 56 -0.47 2.45 -5.74
N GLN A 57 -0.70 2.48 -4.43
CA GLN A 57 -1.18 3.68 -3.73
C GLN A 57 -0.61 3.72 -2.31
N SER A 58 -0.18 4.90 -1.86
CA SER A 58 0.30 5.10 -0.49
C SER A 58 -0.70 5.89 0.36
N GLY A 59 -0.69 5.67 1.67
CA GLY A 59 -1.46 6.44 2.66
C GLY A 59 -0.86 7.80 3.04
N CYS A 60 -0.04 8.43 2.19
CA CYS A 60 0.61 9.72 2.47
C CYS A 60 -0.03 10.89 1.69
N GLY A 61 -0.06 12.08 2.29
CA GLY A 61 -0.84 13.23 1.82
C GLY A 61 -2.26 13.21 2.41
N GLU A 62 -3.27 13.45 1.59
CA GLU A 62 -4.69 13.34 1.99
C GLU A 62 -5.10 11.85 2.11
N ILE A 63 -4.78 11.26 3.27
CA ILE A 63 -4.90 9.81 3.52
C ILE A 63 -6.27 9.22 3.17
N ASN A 64 -7.35 9.95 3.45
CA ASN A 64 -8.72 9.51 3.19
C ASN A 64 -9.04 9.50 1.70
N ASP A 65 -8.61 10.53 0.98
CA ASP A 65 -8.81 10.62 -0.46
C ASP A 65 -8.06 9.51 -1.18
N ASN A 66 -6.80 9.28 -0.78
CA ASN A 66 -5.97 8.22 -1.35
C ASN A 66 -6.53 6.82 -1.06
N LEU A 67 -7.04 6.61 0.16
CA LEU A 67 -7.69 5.35 0.52
C LEU A 67 -8.96 5.14 -0.31
N MET A 68 -9.81 6.16 -0.43
CA MET A 68 -11.02 6.07 -1.25
C MET A 68 -10.69 5.84 -2.73
N GLU A 69 -9.71 6.54 -3.29
CA GLU A 69 -9.26 6.33 -4.66
C GLU A 69 -8.80 4.89 -4.90
N LEU A 70 -7.99 4.33 -3.99
CA LEU A 70 -7.54 2.94 -4.05
C LEU A 70 -8.72 1.97 -4.03
N LEU A 71 -9.67 2.14 -3.10
CA LEU A 71 -10.85 1.29 -3.00
C LEU A 71 -11.70 1.32 -4.29
N ILE A 72 -11.88 2.51 -4.87
CA ILE A 72 -12.60 2.68 -6.14
C ILE A 72 -11.86 1.98 -7.28
N MET A 73 -10.53 2.13 -7.38
CA MET A 73 -9.71 1.46 -8.40
C MET A 73 -9.77 -0.07 -8.28
N ILE A 74 -9.66 -0.61 -7.06
CA ILE A 74 -9.77 -2.05 -6.78
C ILE A 74 -11.12 -2.57 -7.28
N ASN A 75 -12.21 -1.91 -6.85
CA ASN A 75 -13.55 -2.32 -7.23
C ASN A 75 -13.77 -2.23 -8.75
N ALA A 76 -13.30 -1.16 -9.40
CA ALA A 76 -13.37 -0.99 -10.85
C ALA A 76 -12.66 -2.14 -11.59
N CYS A 77 -11.47 -2.54 -11.15
CA CYS A 77 -10.75 -3.67 -11.75
C CYS A 77 -11.46 -5.00 -11.49
N LYS A 78 -12.00 -5.20 -10.28
CA LYS A 78 -12.71 -6.44 -9.90
C LYS A 78 -13.94 -6.66 -10.76
N ILE A 79 -14.81 -5.65 -10.89
CA ILE A 79 -16.03 -5.76 -11.71
C ILE A 79 -15.73 -5.78 -13.22
N ALA A 80 -14.59 -5.23 -13.64
CA ALA A 80 -14.07 -5.36 -15.01
C ALA A 80 -13.47 -6.75 -15.30
N SER A 81 -13.66 -7.72 -14.39
CA SER A 81 -13.23 -9.12 -14.53
C SER A 81 -11.72 -9.31 -14.55
N ALA A 82 -10.95 -8.51 -13.80
CA ALA A 82 -9.55 -8.83 -13.50
C ALA A 82 -9.43 -10.24 -12.90
N SER A 83 -8.40 -10.99 -13.29
CA SER A 83 -8.17 -12.32 -12.74
C SER A 83 -7.78 -12.26 -11.27
N ARG A 84 -7.01 -11.24 -10.89
CA ARG A 84 -6.55 -10.98 -9.52
C ARG A 84 -6.27 -9.50 -9.36
N VAL A 85 -6.57 -8.95 -8.18
CA VAL A 85 -6.25 -7.57 -7.82
C VAL A 85 -5.37 -7.54 -6.57
N THR A 86 -4.13 -7.07 -6.71
CA THR A 86 -3.17 -6.85 -5.63
C THR A 86 -3.11 -5.37 -5.28
N ALA A 87 -3.36 -5.02 -4.02
CA ALA A 87 -3.11 -3.66 -3.53
C ALA A 87 -1.66 -3.55 -3.03
N VAL A 88 -0.87 -2.69 -3.67
CA VAL A 88 0.51 -2.38 -3.26
C VAL A 88 0.49 -1.08 -2.47
N ILE A 89 0.66 -1.19 -1.15
CA ILE A 89 0.48 -0.12 -0.17
C ILE A 89 1.78 0.09 0.61
N PRO A 90 2.74 0.89 0.10
CA PRO A 90 4.04 1.06 0.74
C PRO A 90 3.96 1.57 2.19
N CYS A 91 3.02 2.49 2.47
CA CYS A 91 2.73 2.96 3.81
C CYS A 91 1.27 2.68 4.14
N PHE A 92 1.02 1.69 5.00
CA PHE A 92 -0.33 1.24 5.31
C PHE A 92 -1.13 2.30 6.08
N PRO A 93 -2.29 2.76 5.56
CA PRO A 93 -3.05 3.83 6.19
C PRO A 93 -3.64 3.36 7.53
N TYR A 94 -3.70 4.26 8.50
CA TYR A 94 -4.20 3.99 9.85
C TYR A 94 -3.44 2.92 10.66
N ALA A 95 -2.24 2.50 10.24
CA ALA A 95 -1.48 1.43 10.90
C ALA A 95 -1.19 1.66 12.39
N ARG A 96 -1.14 2.91 12.87
CA ARG A 96 -0.97 3.25 14.30
C ARG A 96 -2.24 3.05 15.14
N GLN A 97 -3.38 2.75 14.51
CA GLN A 97 -4.68 2.51 15.16
C GLN A 97 -5.04 1.02 15.05
N ASP A 98 -4.11 0.16 15.44
CA ASP A 98 -4.15 -1.31 15.36
C ASP A 98 -4.71 -1.98 16.61
N LYS A 99 -4.93 -1.23 17.69
CA LYS A 99 -5.46 -1.75 18.96
C LYS A 99 -6.29 -0.72 19.69
N LYS A 100 -7.07 -1.19 20.66
CA LYS A 100 -7.77 -0.31 21.61
C LYS A 100 -6.82 0.09 22.74
N ASP A 101 -6.10 1.20 22.57
CA ASP A 101 -5.25 1.74 23.66
C ASP A 101 -6.07 2.32 24.83
N LYS A 102 -7.34 2.66 24.60
CA LYS A 102 -8.31 3.09 25.62
C LYS A 102 -9.69 2.48 25.31
N SER A 103 -10.56 2.42 26.33
CA SER A 103 -11.95 2.00 26.14
C SER A 103 -12.66 2.89 25.10
N ARG A 104 -13.45 2.28 24.22
CA ARG A 104 -14.21 2.93 23.12
C ARG A 104 -13.39 3.54 21.98
N ALA A 105 -12.13 3.15 21.79
CA ALA A 105 -11.39 3.48 20.57
C ALA A 105 -11.75 2.52 19.40
N PRO A 106 -11.70 2.98 18.14
CA PRO A 106 -11.77 2.10 16.98
C PRO A 106 -10.46 1.32 16.79
N ILE A 107 -10.53 0.22 16.05
CA ILE A 107 -9.34 -0.43 15.47
C ILE A 107 -9.37 -0.12 13.97
N SER A 108 -8.98 1.12 13.63
CA SER A 108 -9.13 1.64 12.28
C SER A 108 -8.28 0.89 11.26
N ALA A 109 -7.12 0.34 11.65
CA ALA A 109 -6.33 -0.52 10.77
C ALA A 109 -7.11 -1.79 10.35
N LYS A 110 -7.91 -2.38 11.25
CA LYS A 110 -8.80 -3.51 10.91
C LYS A 110 -9.95 -3.06 10.01
N LEU A 111 -10.50 -1.86 10.24
CA LEU A 111 -11.52 -1.29 9.35
C LEU A 111 -10.96 -1.11 7.93
N VAL A 112 -9.75 -0.55 7.78
CA VAL A 112 -9.06 -0.42 6.49
C VAL A 112 -8.88 -1.79 5.84
N ALA A 113 -8.42 -2.79 6.58
CA ALA A 113 -8.28 -4.14 6.07
C ALA A 113 -9.61 -4.70 5.53
N ASN A 114 -10.69 -4.54 6.29
CA ASN A 114 -12.03 -4.95 5.86
C ASN A 114 -12.50 -4.22 4.60
N MET A 115 -12.25 -2.91 4.49
CA MET A 115 -12.62 -2.11 3.32
C MET A 115 -11.86 -2.57 2.06
N LEU A 116 -10.56 -2.84 2.18
CA LEU A 116 -9.75 -3.38 1.07
C LEU A 116 -10.25 -4.76 0.63
N SER A 117 -10.54 -5.65 1.58
CA SER A 117 -11.07 -6.99 1.30
C SER A 117 -12.44 -6.91 0.59
N VAL A 118 -13.37 -6.09 1.10
CA VAL A 118 -14.71 -5.97 0.51
C VAL A 118 -14.72 -5.24 -0.83
N ALA A 119 -13.78 -4.32 -1.07
CA ALA A 119 -13.59 -3.70 -2.37
C ALA A 119 -13.14 -4.71 -3.45
N GLY A 120 -12.60 -5.86 -3.03
CA GLY A 120 -12.25 -6.97 -3.91
C GLY A 120 -10.75 -7.19 -4.09
N ALA A 121 -9.91 -6.71 -3.17
CA ALA A 121 -8.49 -7.06 -3.15
C ALA A 121 -8.32 -8.55 -2.84
N ASP A 122 -7.48 -9.22 -3.63
CA ASP A 122 -7.16 -10.65 -3.47
C ASP A 122 -5.81 -10.84 -2.77
N HIS A 123 -4.97 -9.80 -2.74
CA HIS A 123 -3.62 -9.82 -2.16
C HIS A 123 -3.19 -8.42 -1.72
N ILE A 124 -2.39 -8.32 -0.65
CA ILE A 124 -1.78 -7.07 -0.19
C ILE A 124 -0.26 -7.19 -0.21
N ILE A 125 0.43 -6.19 -0.77
CA ILE A 125 1.88 -6.01 -0.62
C ILE A 125 2.09 -4.70 0.13
N THR A 126 2.83 -4.72 1.24
CA THR A 126 3.10 -3.53 2.05
C THR A 126 4.53 -3.55 2.59
N MET A 127 4.98 -2.50 3.27
CA MET A 127 6.35 -2.38 3.78
C MET A 127 6.34 -1.87 5.22
N ASP A 128 7.07 -2.56 6.10
CA ASP A 128 7.29 -2.21 7.50
C ASP A 128 6.02 -1.79 8.25
N LEU A 129 5.03 -2.69 8.30
CA LEU A 129 3.82 -2.49 9.09
C LEU A 129 4.14 -2.03 10.52
N HIS A 130 3.39 -1.05 11.01
CA HIS A 130 3.57 -0.50 12.36
C HIS A 130 3.59 -1.59 13.44
N ALA A 131 2.70 -2.57 13.30
CA ALA A 131 2.64 -3.78 14.10
C ALA A 131 2.46 -4.99 13.18
N SER A 132 3.24 -6.05 13.38
CA SER A 132 3.21 -7.24 12.52
C SER A 132 1.85 -7.96 12.56
N GLN A 133 1.09 -7.79 13.66
CA GLN A 133 -0.24 -8.37 13.85
C GLN A 133 -1.27 -7.85 12.86
N ILE A 134 -1.02 -6.70 12.21
CA ILE A 134 -1.90 -6.15 11.17
C ILE A 134 -2.07 -7.14 10.01
N GLN A 135 -1.10 -8.01 9.74
CA GLN A 135 -1.25 -9.08 8.75
C GLN A 135 -2.46 -9.98 9.07
N GLY A 136 -2.68 -10.29 10.35
CA GLY A 136 -3.84 -11.07 10.81
C GLY A 136 -5.17 -10.31 10.80
N PHE A 137 -5.20 -9.05 10.34
CA PHE A 137 -6.46 -8.36 10.08
C PHE A 137 -7.08 -8.75 8.75
N PHE A 138 -6.28 -9.32 7.84
CA PHE A 138 -6.72 -9.81 6.55
C PHE A 138 -6.93 -11.33 6.58
N ASP A 139 -7.94 -11.78 5.84
CA ASP A 139 -8.13 -13.21 5.52
C ASP A 139 -7.52 -13.56 4.14
N ILE A 140 -7.03 -12.56 3.41
CA ILE A 140 -6.27 -12.68 2.17
C ILE A 140 -4.76 -12.65 2.47
N PRO A 141 -3.89 -13.18 1.59
CA PRO A 141 -2.46 -13.17 1.83
C PRO A 141 -1.91 -11.73 1.88
N VAL A 142 -0.91 -11.52 2.73
CA VAL A 142 -0.24 -10.22 2.92
C VAL A 142 1.27 -10.44 2.89
N ASP A 143 1.93 -9.86 1.92
CA ASP A 143 3.39 -9.77 1.88
C ASP A 143 3.83 -8.47 2.57
N ASN A 144 4.35 -8.59 3.80
CA ASN A 144 4.97 -7.48 4.53
C ASN A 144 6.48 -7.44 4.28
N LEU A 145 6.92 -6.52 3.44
CA LEU A 145 8.33 -6.28 3.12
C LEU A 145 9.05 -5.53 4.25
N TYR A 146 10.38 -5.60 4.26
CA TYR A 146 11.23 -4.96 5.26
C TYR A 146 12.27 -4.06 4.59
N ALA A 147 12.37 -2.81 5.04
CA ALA A 147 13.46 -1.93 4.64
C ALA A 147 14.76 -2.21 5.41
N GLU A 148 14.73 -3.03 6.47
CA GLU A 148 15.89 -3.36 7.31
C GLU A 148 17.16 -3.68 6.51
N PRO A 149 17.16 -4.56 5.48
CA PRO A 149 18.37 -4.83 4.70
C PRO A 149 18.91 -3.60 3.96
N ALA A 150 18.01 -2.74 3.44
CA ALA A 150 18.39 -1.51 2.75
C ALA A 150 18.92 -0.46 3.73
N VAL A 151 18.32 -0.35 4.91
CA VAL A 151 18.79 0.55 5.99
C VAL A 151 20.16 0.11 6.50
N LEU A 152 20.36 -1.17 6.76
CA LEU A 152 21.67 -1.72 7.18
C LEU A 152 22.74 -1.49 6.13
N LYS A 153 22.42 -1.68 4.84
CA LYS A 153 23.32 -1.39 3.74
C LYS A 153 23.70 0.09 3.73
N TRP A 154 22.70 0.98 3.80
CA TRP A 154 22.92 2.42 3.80
C TRP A 154 23.81 2.86 4.98
N ILE A 155 23.54 2.38 6.20
CA ILE A 155 24.34 2.69 7.38
C ILE A 155 25.81 2.29 7.16
N LYS A 156 26.06 1.07 6.68
CA LYS A 156 27.42 0.56 6.44
C LYS A 156 28.18 1.33 5.36
N GLU A 157 27.47 1.81 4.35
CA GLU A 157 28.05 2.52 3.20
C GLU A 157 28.23 4.03 3.45
N ASN A 158 27.47 4.63 4.39
CA ASN A 158 27.40 6.08 4.56
C ASN A 158 27.83 6.61 5.94
N ILE A 159 27.99 5.75 6.95
CA ILE A 159 28.43 6.15 8.30
C ILE A 159 29.78 5.49 8.60
N ALA A 160 30.87 6.25 8.61
CA ALA A 160 32.22 5.71 8.76
C ALA A 160 32.40 4.94 10.09
N GLU A 161 31.83 5.46 11.18
CA GLU A 161 31.93 4.90 12.53
C GLU A 161 30.82 3.88 12.86
N TRP A 162 30.10 3.34 11.87
CA TRP A 162 28.94 2.45 12.11
C TRP A 162 29.26 1.24 13.00
N LYS A 163 30.50 0.74 12.98
CA LYS A 163 30.95 -0.37 13.84
C LYS A 163 30.94 -0.04 15.34
N ASN A 164 31.03 1.25 15.68
CA ASN A 164 31.05 1.77 17.05
C ASN A 164 29.80 2.60 17.37
N CYS A 165 28.78 2.55 16.51
CA CYS A 165 27.55 3.33 16.71
C CYS A 165 26.60 2.63 17.70
N THR A 166 25.63 3.41 18.17
CA THR A 166 24.53 2.91 19.00
C THR A 166 23.22 3.17 18.26
N ILE A 167 22.44 2.12 18.02
CA ILE A 167 21.08 2.25 17.49
C ILE A 167 20.15 2.65 18.63
N VAL A 168 19.38 3.71 18.43
CA VAL A 168 18.51 4.30 19.47
C VAL A 168 17.06 4.21 19.02
N SER A 169 16.21 3.62 19.85
CA SER A 169 14.76 3.71 19.68
C SER A 169 14.22 5.01 20.29
N PRO A 170 13.39 5.78 19.57
CA PRO A 170 12.83 7.04 20.09
C PRO A 170 11.77 6.82 21.18
N ASP A 171 11.20 5.62 21.27
CA ASP A 171 10.19 5.25 22.26
C ASP A 171 10.29 3.77 22.65
N ALA A 172 9.53 3.35 23.67
CA ALA A 172 9.53 1.97 24.14
C ALA A 172 8.87 0.98 23.16
N GLY A 173 7.95 1.44 22.30
CA GLY A 173 7.27 0.61 21.31
C GLY A 173 8.19 0.17 20.18
N GLY A 174 9.18 1.01 19.83
CA GLY A 174 10.21 0.72 18.85
C GLY A 174 11.32 -0.23 19.32
N ALA A 175 11.34 -0.66 20.59
CA ALA A 175 12.46 -1.40 21.16
C ALA A 175 12.80 -2.74 20.47
N LYS A 176 11.85 -3.35 19.76
CA LYS A 176 12.08 -4.58 18.98
C LYS A 176 12.59 -4.33 17.55
N ARG A 177 12.42 -3.11 17.04
CA ARG A 177 12.84 -2.70 15.69
C ARG A 177 14.32 -2.34 15.71
#